data_AF-A0A956NFW5-F1
#
_entry.id   AF-A0A956NFW5-F1
#
_cell.length_a   1.000
_cell.length_b   1.000
_cell.length_c   1.000
_cell.angle_alpha   90.00
_cell.angle_beta   90.00
_cell.angle_gamma   90.00
#
_symmetry.space_group_name_H-M   'P 1'
#
loop_
_entity.id
_entity.type
_entity.pdbx_description
1 polymer ?
#
loop_
_entity_poly.entity_id
_entity_poly.type
_entity_poly.pdbx_seq_one_letter_code
_entity_poly.pdbx_strand_id
1 'polypeptide(L)'
;MNRPLSSILLAGVFGCGALSAALDAAHAGPNANGYLNVVYQSDVDYTTDQDSYCGSGIAPCHDGISSYTDTNTIVLSVIASFSAAPRLVGTVFGLDYDPSEITIVAYGPCGDFELPTNSWPNPGEGTAITWQTAQTDPVVDIYWMAAYDYYGLPSTLDLVPHPTQGAFFADDSVPSILDPIAGLGRFGFFTDGDVYCPEPPSPGACCFSDGSCTIELPGLCDAVGGEFQGEGTDCDTVICDSEPDGACCLADGLVCQVISEVLCGLAGGEYLGDDTTCDPFPCATPVIETGWGQIKSTYR
;
A
#
# COMPACT_ATOMS: atom_id res chain seq x y z
N MET A 1 38.13 -14.97 -63.00
CA MET A 1 39.45 -15.55 -62.72
C MET A 1 39.99 -14.93 -61.44
N ASN A 2 40.35 -15.80 -60.49
CA ASN A 2 41.25 -15.64 -59.33
C ASN A 2 41.04 -14.55 -58.24
N ARG A 3 40.75 -15.07 -57.03
CA ARG A 3 40.98 -14.55 -55.65
C ARG A 3 42.51 -14.38 -55.39
N PRO A 4 43.06 -13.89 -54.23
CA PRO A 4 42.43 -13.75 -52.89
C PRO A 4 42.92 -12.61 -51.91
N LEU A 5 42.18 -12.49 -50.80
CA LEU A 5 42.54 -12.26 -49.36
C LEU A 5 43.77 -11.42 -48.96
N SER A 6 43.58 -10.44 -48.05
CA SER A 6 44.26 -10.50 -46.74
C SER A 6 43.61 -9.61 -45.66
N SER A 7 43.63 -10.15 -44.44
CA SER A 7 42.96 -9.74 -43.22
C SER A 7 43.74 -8.69 -42.42
N ILE A 8 43.05 -7.79 -41.74
CA ILE A 8 43.54 -7.19 -40.49
C ILE A 8 42.40 -7.28 -39.45
N LEU A 9 42.57 -8.21 -38.50
CA LEU A 9 41.81 -8.26 -37.25
C LEU A 9 42.23 -7.06 -36.39
N LEU A 10 41.28 -6.23 -35.97
CA LEU A 10 41.40 -5.49 -34.71
C LEU A 10 40.36 -6.07 -33.74
N ALA A 11 40.85 -6.86 -32.78
CA ALA A 11 40.07 -7.28 -31.62
C ALA A 11 39.93 -6.09 -30.67
N GLY A 12 38.82 -5.35 -30.81
CA GLY A 12 38.35 -4.39 -29.82
C GLY A 12 37.48 -5.11 -28.81
N VAL A 13 37.98 -5.24 -27.59
CA VAL A 13 37.30 -5.82 -26.43
C VAL A 13 35.96 -5.10 -26.21
N PHE A 14 34.85 -5.77 -26.56
CA PHE A 14 33.52 -5.36 -26.10
C PHE A 14 33.42 -5.73 -24.62
N GLY A 15 33.77 -4.78 -23.75
CA GLY A 15 33.38 -4.83 -22.36
C GLY A 15 31.86 -4.79 -22.29
N CYS A 16 31.27 -5.95 -22.05
CA CYS A 16 29.89 -6.11 -21.63
C CYS A 16 29.76 -5.51 -20.22
N GLY A 17 29.71 -4.18 -20.16
CA GLY A 17 29.27 -3.48 -18.96
C GLY A 17 27.78 -3.75 -18.85
N ALA A 18 27.42 -4.68 -17.95
CA ALA A 18 26.07 -4.80 -17.46
C ALA A 18 25.68 -3.42 -16.91
N LEU A 19 24.91 -2.67 -17.71
CA LEU A 19 24.14 -1.56 -17.20
C LEU A 19 23.05 -2.22 -16.36
N SER A 20 23.36 -2.47 -15.09
CA SER A 20 22.32 -2.73 -14.10
C SER A 20 21.43 -1.48 -14.09
N ALA A 21 20.37 -1.53 -14.88
CA ALA A 21 19.17 -0.78 -14.55
C ALA A 21 18.73 -1.36 -13.20
N ALA A 22 19.21 -0.75 -12.12
CA ALA A 22 18.36 -0.61 -10.96
C ALA A 22 17.14 0.13 -11.50
N LEU A 23 16.08 -0.63 -11.82
CA LEU A 23 14.76 -0.04 -11.74
C LEU A 23 14.71 0.47 -10.30
N ASP A 24 14.78 1.78 -10.14
CA ASP A 24 14.31 2.40 -8.90
C ASP A 24 12.98 1.71 -8.61
N ALA A 25 12.90 1.06 -7.45
CA ALA A 25 11.61 0.79 -6.85
C ALA A 25 10.97 2.16 -6.72
N ALA A 26 10.16 2.54 -7.71
CA ALA A 26 9.27 3.68 -7.58
C ALA A 26 8.59 3.46 -6.24
N HIS A 27 8.80 4.37 -5.29
CA HIS A 27 8.16 4.28 -3.99
C HIS A 27 6.68 4.11 -4.28
N ALA A 28 6.19 2.90 -4.02
CA ALA A 28 4.79 2.56 -4.11
C ALA A 28 4.04 3.65 -3.34
N GLY A 29 3.23 4.43 -4.05
CA GLY A 29 2.39 5.44 -3.44
C GLY A 29 1.32 4.77 -2.58
N PRO A 30 0.53 5.57 -1.85
CA PRO A 30 -0.49 5.05 -0.94
C PRO A 30 -1.58 4.23 -1.64
N ASN A 31 -1.66 4.23 -2.98
CA ASN A 31 -2.63 3.47 -3.75
C ASN A 31 -2.00 2.30 -4.52
N ALA A 32 -0.73 2.00 -4.27
CA ALA A 32 -0.02 0.92 -4.96
C ALA A 32 -0.65 -0.45 -4.71
N ASN A 33 -0.47 -1.35 -5.68
CA ASN A 33 -1.04 -2.71 -5.68
C ASN A 33 -2.57 -2.75 -5.62
N GLY A 34 -3.25 -1.63 -5.89
CA GLY A 34 -4.70 -1.61 -6.01
C GLY A 34 -5.20 -2.26 -7.29
N TYR A 35 -6.39 -2.84 -7.24
CA TYR A 35 -7.08 -3.46 -8.38
C TYR A 35 -8.37 -2.71 -8.69
N LEU A 36 -8.77 -2.72 -9.96
CA LEU A 36 -10.08 -2.23 -10.40
C LEU A 36 -10.87 -3.42 -10.94
N ASN A 37 -12.08 -3.65 -10.43
CA ASN A 37 -12.93 -4.77 -10.82
C ASN A 37 -14.31 -4.29 -11.22
N VAL A 38 -14.97 -5.07 -12.07
CA VAL A 38 -16.40 -4.89 -12.40
C VAL A 38 -17.17 -6.09 -11.84
N VAL A 39 -18.15 -5.82 -10.99
CA VAL A 39 -18.88 -6.84 -10.22
C VAL A 39 -20.39 -6.61 -10.30
N TYR A 40 -21.17 -7.69 -10.28
CA TYR A 40 -22.62 -7.64 -10.24
C TYR A 40 -23.15 -7.46 -8.81
N GLN A 41 -24.09 -6.53 -8.65
CA GLN A 41 -24.82 -6.29 -7.40
C GLN A 41 -26.12 -7.12 -7.39
N SER A 42 -26.10 -8.32 -6.81
CA SER A 42 -27.27 -9.22 -6.82
C SER A 42 -28.47 -8.73 -6.01
N ASP A 43 -28.23 -7.87 -5.03
CA ASP A 43 -29.28 -7.32 -4.15
C ASP A 43 -29.91 -6.03 -4.70
N VAL A 44 -29.51 -5.62 -5.91
CA VAL A 44 -29.92 -4.37 -6.56
C VAL A 44 -30.58 -4.66 -7.90
N ASP A 45 -31.88 -4.36 -7.98
CA ASP A 45 -32.62 -4.40 -9.23
C ASP A 45 -32.50 -3.06 -9.96
N TYR A 46 -32.22 -3.13 -11.27
CA TYR A 46 -32.21 -1.92 -12.10
C TYR A 46 -33.63 -1.36 -12.29
N THR A 47 -33.77 -0.06 -12.06
CA THR A 47 -34.94 0.77 -12.35
C THR A 47 -34.53 2.13 -12.93
N THR A 48 -35.40 2.72 -13.74
CA THR A 48 -35.24 4.08 -14.26
C THR A 48 -35.65 5.16 -13.26
N ASP A 49 -36.25 4.79 -12.13
CA ASP A 49 -36.68 5.73 -11.08
C ASP A 49 -35.54 6.13 -10.12
N GLN A 50 -34.36 5.53 -10.29
CA GLN A 50 -33.17 5.78 -9.49
C GLN A 50 -32.05 6.32 -10.38
N ASP A 51 -31.53 7.50 -10.00
CA ASP A 51 -30.52 8.23 -10.79
C ASP A 51 -29.08 7.73 -10.57
N SER A 52 -28.83 7.00 -9.47
CA SER A 52 -27.49 6.48 -9.15
C SER A 52 -27.55 5.24 -8.26
N TYR A 53 -26.61 4.32 -8.47
CA TYR A 53 -26.44 3.09 -7.71
C TYR A 53 -25.14 3.02 -6.91
N CYS A 54 -24.42 4.14 -6.79
CA CYS A 54 -23.25 4.24 -5.94
C CYS A 54 -23.60 4.05 -4.46
N GLY A 55 -22.77 3.34 -3.69
CA GLY A 55 -22.96 3.12 -2.26
C GLY A 55 -24.05 2.09 -1.92
N SER A 56 -24.59 1.36 -2.90
CA SER A 56 -25.69 0.40 -2.71
C SER A 56 -25.28 -0.91 -2.02
N GLY A 57 -24.03 -1.03 -1.59
CA GLY A 57 -23.47 -2.22 -0.96
C GLY A 57 -22.57 -2.97 -1.92
N ILE A 58 -21.26 -2.85 -1.68
CA ILE A 58 -20.24 -3.61 -2.38
C ILE A 58 -19.91 -4.81 -1.50
N ALA A 59 -20.02 -6.02 -2.06
CA ALA A 59 -19.45 -7.17 -1.40
C ALA A 59 -17.92 -6.99 -1.36
N PRO A 60 -17.21 -7.33 -0.26
CA PRO A 60 -15.75 -7.36 -0.25
C PRO A 60 -15.24 -8.01 -1.53
N CYS A 61 -14.11 -7.59 -2.08
CA CYS A 61 -13.68 -8.06 -3.41
C CYS A 61 -13.82 -9.59 -3.61
N HIS A 62 -13.54 -10.40 -2.59
CA HIS A 62 -13.66 -11.86 -2.61
C HIS A 62 -15.08 -12.40 -2.81
N ASP A 63 -16.09 -11.63 -2.45
CA ASP A 63 -17.51 -11.94 -2.60
C ASP A 63 -18.11 -11.28 -3.86
N GLY A 64 -17.30 -10.57 -4.65
CA GLY A 64 -17.71 -9.93 -5.89
C GLY A 64 -18.15 -10.95 -6.93
N ILE A 65 -19.40 -10.84 -7.39
CA ILE A 65 -19.94 -11.72 -8.43
C ILE A 65 -19.40 -11.24 -9.79
N SER A 66 -18.61 -12.07 -10.47
CA SER A 66 -17.96 -11.72 -11.75
C SER A 66 -18.68 -12.25 -13.00
N SER A 67 -19.80 -12.95 -12.83
CA SER A 67 -20.52 -13.57 -13.94
C SER A 67 -22.04 -13.52 -13.76
N TYR A 68 -22.76 -13.46 -14.87
CA TYR A 68 -24.23 -13.54 -14.87
C TYR A 68 -24.74 -14.37 -16.06
N THR A 69 -25.76 -15.20 -15.82
CA THR A 69 -26.22 -16.23 -16.78
C THR A 69 -27.69 -16.05 -17.19
N ASP A 70 -28.18 -14.82 -17.16
CA ASP A 70 -29.50 -14.43 -17.65
C ASP A 70 -29.34 -13.16 -18.52
N THR A 71 -30.41 -12.76 -19.21
CA THR A 71 -30.49 -11.64 -20.15
C THR A 71 -31.16 -10.39 -19.54
N ASN A 72 -31.57 -10.44 -18.28
CA ASN A 72 -32.15 -9.26 -17.62
C ASN A 72 -31.09 -8.16 -17.46
N THR A 73 -31.52 -6.91 -17.47
CA THR A 73 -30.66 -5.78 -17.10
C THR A 73 -30.25 -5.88 -15.65
N ILE A 74 -28.95 -5.86 -15.42
CA ILE A 74 -28.32 -5.89 -14.10
C ILE A 74 -27.52 -4.63 -13.84
N VAL A 75 -27.33 -4.31 -12.56
CA VAL A 75 -26.43 -3.24 -12.14
C VAL A 75 -25.05 -3.84 -11.84
N LEU A 76 -24.06 -3.37 -12.59
CA LEU A 76 -22.65 -3.64 -12.35
C LEU A 76 -22.03 -2.43 -11.64
N SER A 77 -21.16 -2.68 -10.67
CA SER A 77 -20.31 -1.66 -10.05
C SER A 77 -18.86 -1.87 -10.46
N VAL A 78 -18.18 -0.78 -10.81
CA VAL A 78 -16.74 -0.70 -10.91
C VAL A 78 -16.20 -0.30 -9.54
N ILE A 79 -15.38 -1.16 -8.96
CA ILE A 79 -14.85 -1.00 -7.60
C ILE A 79 -13.32 -1.00 -7.63
N ALA A 80 -12.71 -0.11 -6.85
CA ALA A 80 -11.29 -0.17 -6.55
C ALA A 80 -11.10 -0.93 -5.23
N SER A 81 -10.08 -1.78 -5.16
CA SER A 81 -9.77 -2.59 -3.98
C SER A 81 -8.29 -2.54 -3.62
N PHE A 82 -8.00 -2.39 -2.33
CA PHE A 82 -6.66 -2.18 -1.78
C PHE A 82 -6.45 -3.09 -0.55
N SER A 83 -5.21 -3.55 -0.31
CA SER A 83 -4.87 -4.36 0.88
C SER A 83 -4.81 -3.53 2.17
N ALA A 84 -4.64 -2.23 2.04
CA ALA A 84 -4.58 -1.25 3.13
C ALA A 84 -5.42 -0.02 2.77
N ALA A 85 -5.61 0.90 3.72
CA ALA A 85 -6.35 2.14 3.49
C ALA A 85 -5.65 3.02 2.43
N PRO A 86 -6.29 3.28 1.27
CA PRO A 86 -5.71 4.11 0.22
C PRO A 86 -5.75 5.60 0.59
N ARG A 87 -5.20 6.43 -0.30
CA ARG A 87 -5.39 7.89 -0.34
C ARG A 87 -5.93 8.30 -1.71
N LEU A 88 -6.95 7.61 -2.18
CA LEU A 88 -7.43 7.71 -3.55
C LEU A 88 -8.24 9.00 -3.76
N VAL A 89 -7.82 9.86 -4.69
CA VAL A 89 -8.59 11.04 -5.13
C VAL A 89 -8.90 11.05 -6.62
N GLY A 90 -8.32 10.13 -7.39
CA GLY A 90 -8.68 9.99 -8.78
C GLY A 90 -8.27 8.66 -9.39
N THR A 91 -9.01 8.23 -10.41
CA THR A 91 -8.68 7.04 -11.18
C THR A 91 -9.08 7.22 -12.64
N VAL A 92 -8.36 6.52 -13.52
CA VAL A 92 -8.64 6.50 -14.96
C VAL A 92 -8.76 5.06 -15.44
N PHE A 93 -9.78 4.80 -16.26
CA PHE A 93 -9.99 3.49 -16.88
C PHE A 93 -10.80 3.64 -18.17
N GLY A 94 -10.89 2.54 -18.92
CA GLY A 94 -11.69 2.40 -20.11
C GLY A 94 -12.48 1.10 -20.12
N LEU A 95 -13.27 0.92 -21.17
CA LEU A 95 -14.08 -0.29 -21.37
C LEU A 95 -13.78 -0.91 -22.73
N ASP A 96 -13.79 -2.24 -22.79
CA ASP A 96 -13.81 -3.00 -24.02
C ASP A 96 -14.88 -4.10 -23.92
N TYR A 97 -15.69 -4.23 -24.96
CA TYR A 97 -16.75 -5.24 -25.08
C TYR A 97 -17.28 -5.27 -26.52
N ASP A 98 -18.00 -6.32 -26.89
CA ASP A 98 -18.71 -6.37 -28.17
C ASP A 98 -20.07 -5.64 -28.04
N PRO A 99 -20.27 -4.47 -28.67
CA PRO A 99 -21.50 -3.71 -28.55
C PRO A 99 -22.65 -4.34 -29.36
N SER A 100 -22.40 -5.40 -30.13
CA SER A 100 -23.45 -6.20 -30.76
C SER A 100 -24.03 -7.25 -29.80
N GLU A 101 -23.29 -7.64 -28.77
CA GLU A 101 -23.71 -8.63 -27.76
C GLU A 101 -24.16 -7.95 -26.46
N ILE A 102 -23.36 -7.00 -25.94
CA ILE A 102 -23.62 -6.32 -24.66
C ILE A 102 -24.13 -4.90 -24.90
N THR A 103 -25.19 -4.52 -24.20
CA THR A 103 -25.72 -3.15 -24.19
C THR A 103 -25.65 -2.54 -22.81
N ILE A 104 -25.03 -1.36 -22.70
CA ILE A 104 -25.09 -0.51 -21.51
C ILE A 104 -26.21 0.51 -21.70
N VAL A 105 -27.21 0.51 -20.80
CA VAL A 105 -28.43 1.35 -20.93
C VAL A 105 -28.45 2.57 -20.01
N ALA A 106 -27.69 2.52 -18.92
CA ALA A 106 -27.52 3.63 -18.00
C ALA A 106 -26.18 3.48 -17.27
N TYR A 107 -25.62 4.57 -16.79
CA TYR A 107 -24.30 4.59 -16.17
C TYR A 107 -24.07 5.91 -15.43
N GLY A 108 -23.12 5.95 -14.52
CA GLY A 108 -22.75 7.20 -13.85
C GLY A 108 -21.60 7.08 -12.85
N PRO A 109 -20.92 8.21 -12.55
CA PRO A 109 -19.78 8.24 -11.65
C PRO A 109 -20.20 8.17 -10.18
N CYS A 110 -19.33 7.57 -9.36
CA CYS A 110 -19.42 7.60 -7.89
C CYS A 110 -18.52 8.66 -7.24
N GLY A 111 -17.75 9.38 -8.06
CA GLY A 111 -16.96 10.54 -7.64
C GLY A 111 -17.66 11.88 -7.83
N ASP A 112 -17.00 12.93 -7.36
CA ASP A 112 -17.50 14.32 -7.41
C ASP A 112 -17.40 14.93 -8.81
N PHE A 113 -16.48 14.44 -9.64
CA PHE A 113 -16.25 14.94 -10.98
C PHE A 113 -15.79 13.85 -11.94
N GLU A 114 -16.37 13.85 -13.13
CA GLU A 114 -16.09 12.92 -14.22
C GLU A 114 -15.57 13.67 -15.45
N LEU A 115 -14.54 13.12 -16.10
CA LEU A 115 -14.04 13.55 -17.40
C LEU A 115 -14.07 12.36 -18.37
N PRO A 116 -15.19 12.14 -19.07
CA PRO A 116 -15.30 11.07 -20.04
C PRO A 116 -14.73 11.50 -21.40
N THR A 117 -14.31 10.52 -22.20
CA THR A 117 -14.13 10.73 -23.64
C THR A 117 -15.49 10.91 -24.34
N ASN A 118 -15.47 11.42 -25.57
CA ASN A 118 -16.68 11.93 -26.24
C ASN A 118 -17.79 10.90 -26.45
N SER A 119 -17.46 9.61 -26.48
CA SER A 119 -18.41 8.52 -26.75
C SER A 119 -18.48 7.51 -25.61
N TRP A 120 -18.01 7.88 -24.42
CA TRP A 120 -18.15 7.06 -23.23
C TRP A 120 -19.63 6.71 -22.98
N PRO A 121 -19.97 5.44 -22.65
CA PRO A 121 -19.11 4.29 -22.34
C PRO A 121 -18.98 3.28 -23.49
N ASN A 122 -18.82 3.73 -24.74
CA ASN A 122 -18.62 2.80 -25.87
C ASN A 122 -17.28 2.02 -25.75
N PRO A 123 -17.16 0.86 -26.43
CA PRO A 123 -15.91 0.11 -26.44
C PRO A 123 -14.73 0.94 -26.97
N GLY A 124 -13.58 0.86 -26.30
CA GLY A 124 -12.36 1.61 -26.62
C GLY A 124 -12.34 3.06 -26.08
N GLU A 125 -13.41 3.50 -25.41
CA GLU A 125 -13.49 4.81 -24.76
C GLU A 125 -12.99 4.74 -23.30
N GLY A 126 -12.82 5.92 -22.67
CA GLY A 126 -12.35 6.00 -21.29
C GLY A 126 -13.00 7.12 -20.48
N THR A 127 -12.88 7.03 -19.16
CA THR A 127 -13.29 8.09 -18.24
C THR A 127 -12.26 8.29 -17.12
N ALA A 128 -12.25 9.49 -16.55
CA ALA A 128 -11.51 9.80 -15.34
C ALA A 128 -12.48 10.25 -14.26
N ILE A 129 -12.39 9.65 -13.07
CA ILE A 129 -13.21 9.97 -11.91
C ILE A 129 -12.34 10.60 -10.84
N THR A 130 -12.82 11.65 -10.19
CA THR A 130 -12.10 12.33 -9.10
C THR A 130 -13.00 12.65 -7.92
N TRP A 131 -12.41 12.70 -6.74
CA TRP A 131 -13.04 13.08 -5.47
C TRP A 131 -12.33 14.30 -4.89
N GLN A 132 -13.10 15.17 -4.24
CA GLN A 132 -12.57 16.32 -3.51
C GLN A 132 -11.92 15.91 -2.19
N THR A 133 -12.30 14.75 -1.66
CA THR A 133 -11.76 14.16 -0.43
C THR A 133 -11.17 12.78 -0.73
N ALA A 134 -9.98 12.51 -0.19
CA ALA A 134 -9.32 11.22 -0.34
C ALA A 134 -10.20 10.09 0.23
N GLN A 135 -10.49 9.11 -0.62
CA GLN A 135 -11.11 7.86 -0.24
C GLN A 135 -10.08 7.01 0.50
N THR A 136 -10.48 6.48 1.66
CA THR A 136 -9.59 5.74 2.59
C THR A 136 -10.14 4.36 2.95
N ASP A 137 -11.33 4.02 2.46
CA ASP A 137 -11.87 2.68 2.60
C ASP A 137 -11.13 1.71 1.67
N PRO A 138 -10.79 0.49 2.11
CA PRO A 138 -10.09 -0.50 1.28
C PRO A 138 -10.86 -0.93 0.03
N VAL A 139 -12.17 -0.68 -0.02
CA VAL A 139 -13.01 -0.88 -1.20
C VAL A 139 -13.74 0.42 -1.49
N VAL A 140 -13.56 0.96 -2.70
CA VAL A 140 -14.12 2.24 -3.11
C VAL A 140 -15.01 2.04 -4.34
N ASP A 141 -16.25 2.49 -4.29
CA ASP A 141 -17.14 2.56 -5.45
C ASP A 141 -16.62 3.64 -6.42
N ILE A 142 -16.33 3.23 -7.66
CA ILE A 142 -15.81 4.12 -8.69
C ILE A 142 -16.90 4.50 -9.69
N TYR A 143 -17.65 3.50 -10.15
CA TYR A 143 -18.59 3.70 -11.25
C TYR A 143 -19.75 2.72 -11.27
N TRP A 144 -20.87 3.26 -11.72
CA TRP A 144 -22.11 2.64 -12.13
C TRP A 144 -22.31 2.13 -13.56
N MET A 145 -22.83 0.93 -13.81
CA MET A 145 -23.48 0.68 -15.11
C MET A 145 -24.63 -0.32 -15.05
N ALA A 146 -25.71 -0.03 -15.79
CA ALA A 146 -26.78 -0.98 -16.05
C ALA A 146 -26.56 -1.61 -17.42
N ALA A 147 -26.37 -2.93 -17.47
CA ALA A 147 -26.02 -3.65 -18.68
C ALA A 147 -26.78 -4.98 -18.81
N TYR A 148 -26.90 -5.47 -20.03
CA TYR A 148 -27.41 -6.81 -20.33
C TYR A 148 -26.77 -7.39 -21.60
N ASP A 149 -26.80 -8.71 -21.71
CA ASP A 149 -26.46 -9.44 -22.93
C ASP A 149 -27.72 -9.70 -23.77
N TYR A 150 -27.63 -9.44 -25.07
CA TYR A 150 -28.78 -9.47 -25.98
C TYR A 150 -29.16 -10.88 -26.43
N TYR A 151 -28.18 -11.78 -26.61
CA TYR A 151 -28.38 -13.07 -27.29
C TYR A 151 -28.33 -14.28 -26.37
N GLY A 152 -27.98 -14.10 -25.11
CA GLY A 152 -27.74 -15.19 -24.17
C GLY A 152 -26.45 -15.95 -24.48
N LEU A 153 -25.44 -15.27 -25.02
CA LEU A 153 -24.20 -15.89 -25.50
C LEU A 153 -23.01 -15.51 -24.61
N PRO A 154 -21.96 -16.36 -24.55
CA PRO A 154 -20.72 -16.01 -23.87
C PRO A 154 -20.10 -14.71 -24.41
N SER A 155 -20.11 -13.66 -23.60
CA SER A 155 -19.54 -12.35 -23.91
C SER A 155 -18.94 -11.72 -22.64
N THR A 156 -18.01 -10.77 -22.80
CA THR A 156 -17.32 -10.14 -21.66
C THR A 156 -17.32 -8.62 -21.76
N LEU A 157 -17.39 -7.98 -20.60
CA LEU A 157 -17.17 -6.56 -20.42
C LEU A 157 -15.88 -6.38 -19.60
N ASP A 158 -14.88 -5.81 -20.25
CA ASP A 158 -13.53 -5.74 -19.74
C ASP A 158 -13.21 -4.31 -19.29
N LEU A 159 -12.64 -4.16 -18.10
CA LEU A 159 -11.94 -2.93 -17.74
C LEU A 159 -10.59 -2.92 -18.48
N VAL A 160 -10.31 -1.83 -19.17
CA VAL A 160 -9.06 -1.64 -19.92
C VAL A 160 -8.40 -0.32 -19.54
N PRO A 161 -7.12 -0.10 -19.85
CA PRO A 161 -6.51 1.21 -19.66
C PRO A 161 -7.25 2.28 -20.47
N HIS A 162 -7.42 3.48 -19.89
CA HIS A 162 -7.94 4.64 -20.59
C HIS A 162 -7.10 4.90 -21.86
N PRO A 163 -7.72 5.13 -23.04
CA PRO A 163 -7.04 5.13 -24.34
C PRO A 163 -5.89 6.13 -24.46
N THR A 164 -5.94 7.24 -23.72
CA THR A 164 -4.90 8.28 -23.71
C THR A 164 -4.19 8.48 -22.37
N GLN A 165 -4.69 7.88 -21.28
CA GLN A 165 -4.22 8.16 -19.92
C GLN A 165 -3.69 6.92 -19.19
N GLY A 166 -3.87 5.72 -19.76
CA GLY A 166 -3.46 4.47 -19.12
C GLY A 166 -4.39 4.04 -17.98
N ALA A 167 -3.84 3.34 -17.00
CA ALA A 167 -4.60 2.82 -15.85
C ALA A 167 -3.84 3.16 -14.57
N PHE A 168 -4.30 4.21 -13.87
CA PHE A 168 -3.61 4.73 -12.68
C PHE A 168 -4.60 5.15 -11.59
N PHE A 169 -4.18 4.99 -10.34
CA PHE A 169 -4.74 5.65 -9.18
C PHE A 169 -3.90 6.89 -8.83
N ALA A 170 -4.56 8.00 -8.49
CA ALA A 170 -3.93 9.24 -8.08
C ALA A 170 -4.16 9.50 -6.60
N ASP A 171 -3.10 9.90 -5.90
CA ASP A 171 -3.17 10.31 -4.49
C ASP A 171 -3.45 11.81 -4.30
N ASP A 172 -3.70 12.20 -3.05
CA ASP A 172 -4.03 13.58 -2.67
C ASP A 172 -2.82 14.49 -2.43
N SER A 173 -1.62 14.07 -2.85
CA SER A 173 -0.43 14.91 -2.81
C SER A 173 -0.43 15.94 -3.96
N VAL A 174 0.46 16.94 -3.88
CA VAL A 174 0.55 18.02 -4.89
C VAL A 174 2.01 18.17 -5.37
N PRO A 175 2.35 17.74 -6.60
CA PRO A 175 1.51 17.03 -7.57
C PRO A 175 1.19 15.60 -7.12
N SER A 176 0.04 15.06 -7.54
CA SER A 176 -0.38 13.70 -7.20
C SER A 176 0.65 12.66 -7.65
N ILE A 177 0.92 11.71 -6.76
CA ILE A 177 1.65 10.49 -7.09
C ILE A 177 0.68 9.55 -7.79
N LEU A 178 1.13 8.96 -8.89
CA LEU A 178 0.35 8.03 -9.71
C LEU A 178 0.85 6.61 -9.50
N ASP A 179 -0.04 5.75 -9.01
CA ASP A 179 0.20 4.33 -8.85
C ASP A 179 -0.46 3.56 -10.00
N PRO A 180 0.28 2.73 -10.76
CA PRO A 180 -0.33 1.87 -11.77
C PRO A 180 -1.35 0.93 -11.14
N ILE A 181 -2.50 0.75 -11.80
CA ILE A 181 -3.48 -0.25 -11.38
C ILE A 181 -2.89 -1.65 -11.63
N ALA A 182 -2.82 -2.48 -10.59
CA ALA A 182 -2.13 -3.77 -10.63
C ALA A 182 -2.87 -4.82 -11.47
N GLY A 183 -4.19 -4.70 -11.57
CA GLY A 183 -5.02 -5.56 -12.42
C GLY A 183 -6.39 -4.94 -12.69
N LEU A 184 -6.91 -5.21 -13.88
CA LEU A 184 -8.19 -4.75 -14.37
C LEU A 184 -9.10 -5.96 -14.58
N GLY A 185 -10.18 -6.02 -13.81
CA GLY A 185 -11.15 -7.11 -13.82
C GLY A 185 -12.03 -7.12 -15.06
N ARG A 186 -12.73 -8.24 -15.21
CA ARG A 186 -13.65 -8.53 -16.32
C ARG A 186 -14.93 -9.10 -15.77
N PHE A 187 -16.05 -8.68 -16.33
CA PHE A 187 -17.35 -9.28 -16.08
C PHE A 187 -17.76 -10.19 -17.24
N GLY A 188 -18.28 -11.37 -16.93
CA GLY A 188 -18.73 -12.35 -17.93
C GLY A 188 -20.25 -12.49 -17.99
N PHE A 189 -20.83 -12.35 -19.17
CA PHE A 189 -22.20 -12.80 -19.45
C PHE A 189 -22.14 -14.20 -20.05
N PHE A 190 -22.85 -15.16 -19.45
CA PHE A 190 -22.85 -16.59 -19.85
C PHE A 190 -21.45 -17.23 -19.92
N THR A 191 -20.46 -16.61 -19.28
CA THR A 191 -19.08 -17.07 -19.11
C THR A 191 -18.54 -16.53 -17.80
N ASP A 192 -17.46 -17.13 -17.31
CA ASP A 192 -16.77 -16.63 -16.12
C ASP A 192 -16.08 -15.29 -16.43
N GLY A 193 -16.14 -14.37 -15.47
CA GLY A 193 -15.31 -13.16 -15.45
C GLY A 193 -14.14 -13.29 -14.48
N ASP A 194 -13.31 -12.25 -14.43
CA ASP A 194 -12.08 -12.20 -13.63
C ASP A 194 -12.19 -11.09 -12.57
N VAL A 195 -12.06 -11.43 -11.30
CA VAL A 195 -11.97 -10.48 -10.19
C VAL A 195 -10.64 -10.65 -9.49
N TYR A 196 -9.90 -9.54 -9.37
CA TYR A 196 -8.62 -9.49 -8.70
C TYR A 196 -8.78 -8.89 -7.32
N CYS A 197 -8.43 -9.64 -6.29
CA CYS A 197 -8.45 -9.13 -4.94
C CYS A 197 -7.04 -8.99 -4.40
N PRO A 198 -6.75 -7.90 -3.69
CA PRO A 198 -5.54 -7.84 -2.89
C PRO A 198 -5.60 -9.00 -1.90
N GLU A 199 -4.51 -9.79 -1.83
CA GLU A 199 -4.39 -10.80 -0.79
C GLU A 199 -4.48 -10.07 0.57
N PRO A 200 -5.33 -10.54 1.50
CA PRO A 200 -5.39 -9.93 2.82
C PRO A 200 -3.99 -9.97 3.44
N PRO A 201 -3.55 -8.88 4.12
CA PRO A 201 -2.22 -8.83 4.68
C PRO A 201 -2.02 -10.01 5.62
N SER A 202 -0.94 -10.78 5.41
CA SER A 202 -0.63 -11.92 6.25
C SER A 202 0.06 -11.43 7.53
N PRO A 203 -0.22 -12.04 8.70
CA PRO A 203 0.52 -11.75 9.91
C PRO A 203 2.01 -12.00 9.72
N GLY A 204 2.82 -11.28 10.50
CA GLY A 204 4.27 -11.40 10.51
C GLY A 204 4.84 -11.02 11.87
N ALA A 205 6.14 -11.19 12.04
CA ALA A 205 6.84 -10.80 13.25
C ALA A 205 6.76 -9.28 13.48
N CYS A 206 6.41 -8.89 14.70
CA CYS A 206 6.33 -7.54 15.19
C CYS A 206 7.33 -7.39 16.34
N CYS A 207 8.40 -6.62 16.11
CA CYS A 207 9.47 -6.43 17.07
C CYS A 207 9.24 -5.21 17.95
N PHE A 208 9.48 -5.35 19.24
CA PHE A 208 9.43 -4.24 20.20
C PHE A 208 10.84 -3.85 20.64
N SER A 209 10.97 -2.61 21.14
CA SER A 209 12.26 -2.06 21.60
C SER A 209 12.89 -2.81 22.77
N ASP A 210 12.12 -3.61 23.50
CA ASP A 210 12.60 -4.46 24.59
C ASP A 210 13.10 -5.84 24.10
N GLY A 211 13.17 -6.03 22.78
CA GLY A 211 13.55 -7.29 22.12
C GLY A 211 12.46 -8.36 22.13
N SER A 212 11.26 -8.07 22.65
CA SER A 212 10.13 -8.98 22.54
C SER A 212 9.59 -9.01 21.11
N CYS A 213 8.94 -10.11 20.75
CA CYS A 213 8.34 -10.32 19.44
C CYS A 213 6.95 -10.93 19.57
N THR A 214 5.99 -10.41 18.80
CA THR A 214 4.66 -11.04 18.62
C THR A 214 4.34 -11.19 17.15
N ILE A 215 3.40 -12.07 16.81
CA ILE A 215 2.89 -12.20 15.44
C ILE A 215 1.65 -11.33 15.31
N GLU A 216 1.73 -10.27 14.52
CA GLU A 216 0.65 -9.30 14.34
C GLU A 216 0.43 -9.00 12.85
N LEU A 217 -0.70 -8.39 12.52
CA LEU A 217 -0.88 -7.75 11.22
C LEU A 217 -0.04 -6.46 11.15
N PRO A 218 0.42 -6.03 9.96
CA PRO A 218 1.26 -4.84 9.81
C PRO A 218 0.70 -3.60 10.54
N GLY A 219 -0.57 -3.27 10.28
CA GLY A 219 -1.22 -2.11 10.90
C GLY A 219 -1.45 -2.25 12.41
N LEU A 220 -1.56 -3.48 12.92
CA LEU A 220 -1.68 -3.71 14.36
C LEU A 220 -0.32 -3.56 15.04
N CYS A 221 0.74 -4.05 14.40
CA CYS A 221 2.11 -3.91 14.88
C CYS A 221 2.48 -2.44 15.12
N ASP A 222 2.22 -1.59 14.12
CA ASP A 222 2.44 -0.14 14.24
C ASP A 222 1.57 0.46 15.36
N ALA A 223 0.30 0.05 15.48
CA ALA A 223 -0.63 0.57 16.48
C ALA A 223 -0.23 0.21 17.92
N VAL A 224 0.48 -0.90 18.12
CA VAL A 224 1.02 -1.29 19.44
C VAL A 224 2.45 -0.78 19.67
N GLY A 225 3.00 0.00 18.74
CA GLY A 225 4.34 0.60 18.86
C GLY A 225 5.48 -0.37 18.59
N GLY A 226 5.22 -1.45 17.85
CA GLY A 226 6.25 -2.36 17.33
C GLY A 226 6.65 -2.02 15.91
N GLU A 227 7.71 -2.67 15.43
CA GLU A 227 8.22 -2.59 14.07
C GLU A 227 7.95 -3.90 13.32
N PHE A 228 7.18 -3.82 12.24
CA PHE A 228 6.78 -4.99 11.46
C PHE A 228 7.91 -5.49 10.55
N GLN A 229 8.19 -6.78 10.60
CA GLN A 229 9.38 -7.38 10.00
C GLN A 229 9.11 -8.01 8.62
N GLY A 230 7.86 -7.92 8.17
CA GLY A 230 7.40 -8.43 6.87
C GLY A 230 6.39 -9.55 7.00
N GLU A 231 5.53 -9.68 5.99
CA GLU A 231 4.46 -10.67 5.96
C GLU A 231 5.02 -12.09 5.94
N GLY A 232 4.41 -13.00 6.72
CA GLY A 232 4.82 -14.40 6.81
C GLY A 232 6.14 -14.65 7.55
N THR A 233 6.76 -13.60 8.11
CA THR A 233 7.91 -13.77 9.01
C THR A 233 7.46 -14.31 10.37
N ASP A 234 8.33 -15.08 11.02
CA ASP A 234 8.05 -15.70 12.32
C ASP A 234 9.03 -15.18 13.38
N CYS A 235 8.53 -14.91 14.59
CA CYS A 235 9.32 -14.51 15.75
C CYS A 235 10.38 -15.53 16.17
N ASP A 236 10.24 -16.80 15.77
CA ASP A 236 11.28 -17.83 16.00
C ASP A 236 12.51 -17.63 15.10
N THR A 237 12.36 -16.90 13.99
CA THR A 237 13.42 -16.69 12.99
C THR A 237 13.93 -15.26 12.95
N VAL A 238 13.09 -14.30 13.32
CA VAL A 238 13.44 -12.89 13.37
C VAL A 238 14.11 -12.57 14.69
N ILE A 239 15.23 -11.85 14.62
CA ILE A 239 15.92 -11.33 15.80
C ILE A 239 15.44 -9.90 15.99
N CYS A 240 14.71 -9.67 17.07
CA CYS A 240 14.33 -8.33 17.49
C CYS A 240 15.45 -7.76 18.34
N ASP A 241 16.15 -6.76 17.80
CA ASP A 241 17.21 -6.07 18.54
C ASP A 241 16.56 -5.26 19.67
N SER A 242 16.94 -5.56 20.91
CA SER A 242 16.66 -4.69 22.03
C SER A 242 17.64 -3.52 21.98
N GLU A 243 17.16 -2.30 22.21
CA GLU A 243 18.05 -1.16 22.44
C GLU A 243 19.02 -1.52 23.59
N PRO A 244 20.35 -1.36 23.40
CA PRO A 244 21.30 -1.79 24.41
C PRO A 244 21.14 -0.93 25.67
N ASP A 245 21.00 -1.60 26.82
CA ASP A 245 21.07 -0.92 28.10
C ASP A 245 22.53 -0.56 28.42
N GLY A 246 22.68 0.52 29.18
CA GLY A 246 23.99 0.96 29.67
C GLY A 246 23.90 1.53 31.07
N ALA A 247 25.04 1.73 31.71
CA ALA A 247 25.12 2.34 33.02
C ALA A 247 24.68 3.81 32.95
N CYS A 248 23.68 4.14 33.76
CA CYS A 248 23.16 5.48 33.96
C CYS A 248 23.51 5.97 35.37
N CYS A 249 24.21 7.09 35.43
CA CYS A 249 24.59 7.75 36.68
C CYS A 249 23.57 8.80 37.08
N LEU A 250 22.80 8.48 38.12
CA LEU A 250 21.74 9.30 38.70
C LEU A 250 22.20 9.97 40.00
N ALA A 251 21.44 10.98 40.43
CA ALA A 251 21.64 11.69 41.70
C ALA A 251 23.09 12.15 41.91
N ASP A 252 23.61 12.92 40.94
CA ASP A 252 24.99 13.45 40.93
C ASP A 252 26.07 12.36 41.07
N GLY A 253 25.84 11.20 40.46
CA GLY A 253 26.80 10.08 40.45
C GLY A 253 26.77 9.21 41.70
N LEU A 254 25.73 9.32 42.55
CA LEU A 254 25.57 8.49 43.76
C LEU A 254 24.82 7.18 43.50
N VAL A 255 24.04 7.09 42.42
CA VAL A 255 23.25 5.92 42.07
C VAL A 255 23.59 5.50 40.63
N CYS A 256 23.85 4.22 40.42
CA CYS A 256 24.04 3.65 39.08
C CYS A 256 22.91 2.65 38.80
N GLN A 257 22.26 2.77 37.65
CA GLN A 257 21.29 1.80 37.13
C GLN A 257 21.63 1.43 35.70
N VAL A 258 21.45 0.16 35.32
CA VAL A 258 21.57 -0.28 33.92
C VAL A 258 20.19 -0.12 33.29
N ILE A 259 20.04 0.89 32.43
CA ILE A 259 18.79 1.29 31.75
C ILE A 259 19.13 1.90 30.39
N SER A 260 18.15 2.02 29.49
CA SER A 260 18.36 2.65 28.18
C SER A 260 18.75 4.13 28.27
N GLU A 261 19.41 4.65 27.22
CA GLU A 261 19.81 6.06 27.13
C GLU A 261 18.62 7.00 27.35
N VAL A 262 17.48 6.69 26.73
CA VAL A 262 16.24 7.49 26.83
C VAL A 262 15.76 7.57 28.28
N LEU A 263 15.70 6.43 28.99
CA LEU A 263 15.29 6.41 30.39
C LEU A 263 16.31 7.15 31.28
N CYS A 264 17.60 7.04 30.96
CA CYS A 264 18.65 7.77 31.68
C CYS A 264 18.50 9.28 31.54
N GLY A 265 18.29 9.78 30.33
CA GLY A 265 18.05 11.20 30.05
C GLY A 265 16.77 11.72 30.73
N LEU A 266 15.68 10.95 30.70
CA LEU A 266 14.44 11.31 31.39
C LEU A 266 14.59 11.35 32.91
N ALA A 267 15.43 10.49 33.47
CA ALA A 267 15.76 10.48 34.89
C ALA A 267 16.79 11.57 35.30
N GLY A 268 17.25 12.38 34.34
CA GLY A 268 18.25 13.44 34.57
C GLY A 268 19.65 12.90 34.86
N GLY A 269 19.96 11.69 34.42
CA GLY A 269 21.24 11.04 34.61
C GLY A 269 22.24 11.27 33.49
N GLU A 270 23.48 10.85 33.74
CA GLU A 270 24.54 10.76 32.74
C GLU A 270 24.65 9.30 32.25
N TYR A 271 24.36 9.08 30.97
CA TYR A 271 24.48 7.78 30.33
C TYR A 271 25.94 7.52 29.93
N LEU A 272 26.50 6.37 30.33
CA LEU A 272 27.91 6.06 30.12
C LEU A 272 28.19 5.27 28.83
N GLY A 273 27.15 4.95 28.06
CA GLY A 273 27.22 4.23 26.80
C GLY A 273 26.69 2.80 26.87
N ASP A 274 26.39 2.27 25.70
CA ASP A 274 25.85 0.93 25.48
C ASP A 274 26.73 -0.17 26.09
N ASP A 275 26.09 -1.23 26.59
CA ASP A 275 26.73 -2.40 27.21
C ASP A 275 27.62 -2.09 28.44
N THR A 276 27.58 -0.87 28.96
CA THR A 276 28.30 -0.53 30.21
C THR A 276 27.54 -1.03 31.43
N THR A 277 28.29 -1.52 32.43
CA THR A 277 27.71 -2.11 33.66
C THR A 277 27.90 -1.19 34.87
N CYS A 278 27.04 -1.34 35.87
CA CYS A 278 27.20 -0.68 37.17
C CYS A 278 28.16 -1.42 38.12
N ASP A 279 28.81 -2.50 37.65
CA ASP A 279 29.80 -3.27 38.41
C ASP A 279 31.07 -3.48 37.56
N PRO A 280 32.23 -2.91 37.97
CA PRO A 280 32.42 -2.04 39.14
C PRO A 280 31.70 -0.69 38.99
N PHE A 281 31.34 -0.05 40.12
CA PHE A 281 30.61 1.23 40.13
C PHE A 281 31.33 2.31 39.29
N PRO A 282 30.77 2.73 38.14
CA PRO A 282 31.47 3.57 37.17
C PRO A 282 31.24 5.06 37.39
N CYS A 283 30.23 5.45 38.18
CA CYS A 283 29.88 6.84 38.38
C CYS A 283 30.93 7.55 39.22
N ALA A 284 31.34 8.73 38.75
CA ALA A 284 32.23 9.58 39.53
C ALA A 284 31.50 10.00 40.82
N THR A 285 32.02 9.57 41.97
CA THR A 285 31.54 10.10 43.24
C THR A 285 31.83 11.60 43.29
N PRO A 286 30.89 12.46 43.73
CA PRO A 286 31.16 13.88 43.83
C PRO A 286 32.35 14.10 44.77
N VAL A 287 33.40 14.71 44.24
CA VAL A 287 34.52 15.18 45.06
C VAL A 287 33.98 16.30 45.92
N ILE A 288 33.72 16.01 47.19
CA ILE A 288 33.42 17.06 48.15
C ILE A 288 34.73 17.80 48.40
N GLU A 289 34.98 18.85 47.64
CA GLU A 289 36.02 19.86 47.91
C GLU A 289 35.65 20.58 49.22
N THR A 290 35.76 19.88 50.34
CA THR A 290 35.68 20.50 51.66
C THR A 290 36.97 21.28 51.86
N GLY A 291 36.95 22.56 51.52
CA GLY A 291 38.05 23.45 51.86
C GLY A 291 38.31 23.39 53.37
N TRP A 292 39.59 23.48 53.76
CA TRP A 292 40.03 23.48 55.17
C TRP A 292 39.24 24.43 56.09
N GLY A 293 38.58 25.46 55.54
CA GLY A 293 37.70 26.36 56.25
C GLY A 293 36.39 25.72 56.75
N GLN A 294 35.76 24.84 55.97
CA GLN A 294 34.52 24.17 56.39
C GLN A 294 34.80 23.09 57.45
N ILE A 295 35.88 22.33 57.31
CA ILE A 295 36.29 21.32 58.30
C ILE A 295 36.56 21.96 59.66
N LYS A 296 37.25 23.11 59.71
CA LYS A 296 37.52 23.84 60.97
C LYS A 296 36.26 24.41 61.63
N SER A 297 35.19 24.62 60.87
CA SER A 297 33.92 25.14 61.42
C SER A 297 33.09 24.07 62.11
N THR A 298 33.25 22.79 61.72
CA THR A 298 32.50 21.65 62.27
C THR A 298 33.08 21.12 63.58
N TYR A 299 34.36 21.37 63.88
CA TYR A 299 35.06 20.90 65.09
C TYR A 299 35.33 22.02 66.12
N ARG A 300 34.42 22.99 66.24
CA ARG A 300 34.46 24.02 67.28
C ARG A 300 33.50 23.72 68.43
#